data_AF-R4LRN6-F1
#
_entry.id   AF-R4LRN6-F1
#
_cell.length_a   1.000
_cell.length_b   1.000
_cell.length_c   1.000
_cell.angle_alpha   90.00
_cell.angle_beta   90.00
_cell.angle_gamma   90.00
#
_symmetry.space_group_name_H-M   'P 1'
#
loop_
_entity.id
_entity.type
_entity.pdbx_description
1 polymer ?
#
loop_
_entity_poly.entity_id
_entity_poly.type
_entity_poly.pdbx_seq_one_letter_code
_entity_poly.pdbx_strand_id
1 'polypeptide(L)'
;MRLIGDEMLVWSDYDGQHGPGPVRGPALQPFLAAARGRVLVAGPHDPALLAGLPDVTVLVRGVPDAEMLARDPGLTVLCGSPAELSAEGPFDTIVALAGLDRLDTAESAGMNWAELLGVLRGALAPDGVLLLGASNDLGVHRLAAPPPVPDDGAWVPGPDATRPRTVDGLRRAVGEAAAVYAVFPDPVAPALVLPEGAEGGAVEAALAAAFADIPGILHDPATLAIDSVRHGLGTALAPGWIVVAARDAAQVPRVACGPATASPGPTLASAIARAAAHRDLPLVRHQLTRWQQSPAAGVPAGQVVDTPDGELVALGPAGEPGRALLDLAARLLRPGFPHPWPAVTGPVELARLLAAMTGRTIAVPDSAPDRALPVGELVADRERLARELAEARAQAAFFATELTAREADLRRVRRMVELLSGTGPARAGQAFVGGVRAARRVLRRPG
;
A
#
# COMPACT_ATOMS: atom_id res chain seq x y z
N MET A 1 -17.49 28.82 -21.59
CA MET A 1 -16.12 28.45 -22.00
C MET A 1 -15.60 29.45 -23.00
N ARG A 2 -14.30 29.80 -22.92
CA ARG A 2 -13.58 30.60 -23.91
C ARG A 2 -12.28 29.90 -24.27
N LEU A 3 -12.02 29.78 -25.58
CA LEU A 3 -10.71 29.37 -26.10
C LEU A 3 -9.77 30.57 -26.01
N ILE A 4 -8.60 30.38 -25.39
CA ILE A 4 -7.63 31.46 -25.21
C ILE A 4 -6.37 31.29 -26.07
N GLY A 5 -6.19 30.14 -26.73
CA GLY A 5 -5.06 29.84 -27.61
C GLY A 5 -4.29 28.58 -27.20
N ASP A 6 -3.66 27.90 -28.16
CA ASP A 6 -2.88 26.66 -28.00
C ASP A 6 -3.65 25.51 -27.34
N GLU A 7 -4.89 25.29 -27.75
CA GLU A 7 -5.80 24.32 -27.15
C GLU A 7 -5.58 22.90 -27.71
N MET A 8 -5.75 21.88 -26.87
CA MET A 8 -5.66 20.48 -27.31
C MET A 8 -7.04 19.94 -27.68
N LEU A 9 -7.29 19.81 -28.99
CA LEU A 9 -8.62 19.49 -29.53
C LEU A 9 -9.18 18.11 -29.14
N VAL A 10 -8.31 17.11 -28.99
CA VAL A 10 -8.71 15.70 -28.76
C VAL A 10 -8.20 15.12 -27.44
N TRP A 11 -7.48 15.91 -26.66
CA TRP A 11 -6.88 15.47 -25.39
C TRP A 11 -7.84 15.73 -24.23
N SER A 12 -7.93 14.80 -23.30
CA SER A 12 -8.66 15.01 -22.05
C SER A 12 -7.85 14.50 -20.87
N ASP A 13 -7.65 15.36 -19.88
CA ASP A 13 -6.98 15.01 -18.63
C ASP A 13 -7.93 14.29 -17.64
N TYR A 14 -9.22 14.16 -17.99
CA TYR A 14 -10.28 13.62 -17.13
C TYR A 14 -10.72 12.19 -17.47
N ASP A 15 -10.43 11.70 -18.68
CA ASP A 15 -10.83 10.35 -19.12
C ASP A 15 -10.05 9.21 -18.44
N GLY A 16 -8.92 9.52 -17.79
CA GLY A 16 -8.01 8.54 -17.19
C GLY A 16 -7.29 7.65 -18.21
N GLN A 17 -7.43 7.95 -19.50
CA GLN A 17 -6.69 7.33 -20.61
C GLN A 17 -5.43 8.14 -20.93
N HIS A 18 -5.49 9.47 -20.84
CA HIS A 18 -4.38 10.37 -21.17
C HIS A 18 -3.67 10.95 -19.94
N GLY A 19 -3.51 10.14 -18.88
CA GLY A 19 -2.78 10.49 -17.68
C GLY A 19 -3.48 10.04 -16.39
N PRO A 20 -3.04 10.49 -15.21
CA PRO A 20 -3.53 9.99 -13.91
C PRO A 20 -4.96 10.43 -13.53
N GLY A 21 -5.69 11.10 -14.43
CA GLY A 21 -6.97 11.74 -14.15
C GLY A 21 -6.81 13.06 -13.40
N PRO A 22 -7.91 13.72 -12.99
CA PRO A 22 -7.86 14.97 -12.26
C PRO A 22 -7.40 14.74 -10.80
N VAL A 23 -6.77 15.77 -10.23
CA VAL A 23 -6.46 15.77 -8.79
C VAL A 23 -7.76 15.76 -7.99
N ARG A 24 -7.84 14.90 -6.97
CA ARG A 24 -9.08 14.57 -6.27
C ARG A 24 -8.83 14.15 -4.82
N GLY A 25 -9.92 14.00 -4.07
CA GLY A 25 -9.89 13.41 -2.74
C GLY A 25 -10.18 14.41 -1.61
N PRO A 26 -10.78 13.93 -0.50
CA PRO A 26 -11.25 14.80 0.58
C PRO A 26 -10.13 15.48 1.36
N ALA A 27 -8.91 14.93 1.32
CA ALA A 27 -7.75 15.50 2.02
C ALA A 27 -7.34 16.89 1.48
N LEU A 28 -7.80 17.27 0.29
CA LEU A 28 -7.52 18.57 -0.34
C LEU A 28 -8.52 19.66 0.05
N GLN A 29 -9.68 19.29 0.59
CA GLN A 29 -10.74 20.25 0.94
C GLN A 29 -10.29 21.36 1.90
N PRO A 30 -9.47 21.10 2.95
CA PRO A 30 -8.96 22.17 3.80
C PRO A 30 -8.16 23.25 3.05
N PHE A 31 -7.45 22.88 1.97
CA PHE A 31 -6.69 23.83 1.16
C PHE A 31 -7.61 24.71 0.32
N LEU A 32 -8.67 24.14 -0.24
CA LEU A 32 -9.65 24.87 -1.04
C LEU A 32 -10.53 25.77 -0.17
N ALA A 33 -10.85 25.35 1.05
CA ALA A 33 -11.52 26.19 2.04
C ALA A 33 -10.71 27.43 2.44
N ALA A 34 -9.39 27.45 2.21
CA ALA A 34 -8.53 28.60 2.43
C ALA A 34 -8.49 29.57 1.23
N ALA A 35 -9.07 29.21 0.09
CA ALA A 35 -9.17 30.08 -1.08
C ALA A 35 -10.14 31.24 -0.82
N ARG A 36 -9.82 32.40 -1.38
CA ARG A 36 -10.55 33.65 -1.18
C ARG A 36 -10.56 34.51 -2.45
N GLY A 37 -11.55 35.39 -2.53
CA GLY A 37 -11.66 36.37 -3.61
C GLY A 37 -11.89 35.72 -4.97
N ARG A 38 -11.26 36.26 -6.01
CA ARG A 38 -11.30 35.69 -7.36
C ARG A 38 -10.31 34.53 -7.47
N VAL A 39 -10.81 33.34 -7.79
CA VAL A 39 -10.01 32.10 -7.77
C VAL A 39 -9.72 31.61 -9.17
N LEU A 40 -8.45 31.38 -9.48
CA LEU A 40 -8.03 30.62 -10.66
C LEU A 40 -7.68 29.20 -10.25
N VAL A 41 -8.36 28.20 -10.82
CA VAL A 41 -7.99 26.80 -10.71
C VAL A 41 -7.28 26.39 -12.00
N ALA A 42 -5.97 26.21 -11.93
CA ALA A 42 -5.12 25.88 -13.06
C ALA A 42 -4.86 24.37 -13.13
N GLY A 43 -5.29 23.73 -14.22
CA GLY A 43 -5.10 22.32 -14.49
C GLY A 43 -6.27 21.45 -14.01
N PRO A 44 -6.19 20.13 -14.24
CA PRO A 44 -7.31 19.21 -14.07
C PRO A 44 -7.59 18.91 -12.59
N HIS A 45 -8.73 19.38 -12.08
CA HIS A 45 -9.21 19.18 -10.71
C HIS A 45 -10.60 18.56 -10.75
N ASP A 46 -10.87 17.61 -9.85
CA ASP A 46 -12.18 16.98 -9.78
C ASP A 46 -13.28 18.03 -9.55
N PRO A 47 -14.40 18.01 -10.29
CA PRO A 47 -15.46 19.02 -10.14
C PRO A 47 -16.01 19.13 -8.71
N ALA A 48 -15.97 18.05 -7.91
CA ALA A 48 -16.38 18.09 -6.51
C ALA A 48 -15.46 18.95 -5.62
N LEU A 49 -14.22 19.21 -6.05
CA LEU A 49 -13.31 20.15 -5.38
C LEU A 49 -13.64 21.61 -5.72
N LEU A 50 -14.23 21.86 -6.88
CA LEU A 50 -14.58 23.22 -7.32
C LEU A 50 -15.84 23.75 -6.62
N ALA A 51 -16.68 22.83 -6.14
CA ALA A 51 -17.93 23.15 -5.47
C ALA A 51 -17.69 24.01 -4.21
N GLY A 52 -18.34 25.17 -4.16
CA GLY A 52 -18.29 26.09 -3.01
C GLY A 52 -17.16 27.11 -3.04
N LEU A 53 -16.28 27.09 -4.05
CA LEU A 53 -15.31 28.16 -4.26
C LEU A 53 -16.01 29.44 -4.80
N PRO A 54 -15.59 30.64 -4.36
CA PRO A 54 -16.12 31.90 -4.87
C PRO A 54 -15.46 32.29 -6.20
N ASP A 55 -16.24 32.90 -7.11
CA ASP A 55 -15.76 33.52 -8.37
C ASP A 55 -14.67 32.71 -9.10
N VAL A 56 -15.03 31.50 -9.52
CA VAL A 56 -14.10 30.48 -10.01
C VAL A 56 -13.87 30.61 -11.50
N THR A 57 -12.60 30.79 -11.87
CA THR A 57 -12.10 30.61 -13.22
C THR A 57 -11.29 29.33 -13.28
N VAL A 58 -11.59 28.43 -14.23
CA VAL A 58 -10.86 27.17 -14.40
C VAL A 58 -10.09 27.21 -15.72
N LEU A 59 -8.79 26.93 -15.68
CA LEU A 59 -7.93 26.79 -16.85
C LEU A 59 -7.64 25.31 -17.10
N VAL A 60 -8.02 24.81 -18.26
CA VAL A 60 -7.69 23.45 -18.74
C VAL A 60 -7.10 23.53 -20.15
N ARG A 61 -6.32 22.54 -20.56
CA ARG A 61 -5.72 22.50 -21.90
C ARG A 61 -6.54 21.74 -22.94
N GLY A 62 -7.38 20.80 -22.51
CA GLY A 62 -8.21 19.97 -23.39
C GLY A 62 -9.58 20.59 -23.70
N VAL A 63 -9.97 20.61 -24.97
CA VAL A 63 -11.32 21.05 -25.37
C VAL A 63 -12.43 20.17 -24.79
N PRO A 64 -12.33 18.82 -24.79
CA PRO A 64 -13.34 17.95 -24.16
C PRO A 64 -13.55 18.24 -22.66
N ASP A 65 -12.47 18.54 -21.94
CA ASP A 65 -12.53 18.89 -20.52
C ASP A 65 -13.24 20.24 -20.30
N ALA A 66 -12.91 21.21 -21.14
CA ALA A 66 -13.49 22.54 -21.07
C ALA A 66 -15.00 22.52 -21.36
N GLU A 67 -15.43 21.74 -22.36
CA GLU A 67 -16.84 21.54 -22.68
C GLU A 67 -17.60 20.85 -21.54
N MET A 68 -16.98 19.86 -20.90
CA MET A 68 -17.55 19.19 -19.73
C MET A 68 -17.74 20.15 -18.56
N LEU A 69 -16.71 20.92 -18.19
CA LEU A 69 -16.75 21.86 -17.08
C LEU A 69 -17.72 23.02 -17.33
N ALA A 70 -17.84 23.47 -18.58
CA ALA A 70 -18.73 24.59 -18.95
C ALA A 70 -20.23 24.27 -18.82
N ARG A 71 -20.58 23.01 -18.54
CA ARG A 71 -21.96 22.62 -18.18
C ARG A 71 -22.37 23.15 -16.81
N ASP A 72 -21.39 23.49 -15.95
CA ASP A 72 -21.65 24.19 -14.70
C ASP A 72 -21.67 25.71 -14.95
N PRO A 73 -22.83 26.38 -14.82
CA PRO A 73 -22.95 27.82 -15.03
C PRO A 73 -22.21 28.66 -13.97
N GLY A 74 -21.80 28.05 -12.85
CA GLY A 74 -21.02 28.71 -11.81
C GLY A 74 -19.52 28.84 -12.14
N LEU A 75 -19.05 28.24 -13.24
CA LEU A 75 -17.65 28.21 -13.62
C LEU A 75 -17.36 29.07 -14.85
N THR A 76 -16.35 29.94 -14.75
CA THR A 76 -15.73 30.55 -15.93
C THR A 76 -14.64 29.63 -16.46
N VAL A 77 -14.87 28.97 -17.59
CA VAL A 77 -13.91 28.00 -18.14
C VAL A 77 -13.06 28.62 -19.24
N LEU A 78 -11.74 28.57 -19.09
CA LEU A 78 -10.73 28.93 -20.08
C LEU A 78 -10.07 27.64 -20.61
N CYS A 79 -9.93 27.56 -21.93
CA CYS A 79 -9.29 26.42 -22.60
C CYS A 79 -8.08 26.91 -23.41
N GLY A 80 -6.88 26.46 -23.06
CA GLY A 80 -5.65 26.84 -23.75
C GLY A 80 -4.40 26.93 -22.86
N SER A 81 -3.39 27.65 -23.35
CA SER A 81 -2.10 27.84 -22.68
C SER A 81 -2.14 28.89 -21.57
N PRO A 82 -1.41 28.69 -20.44
CA PRO A 82 -1.24 29.69 -19.40
C PRO A 82 -0.64 31.01 -19.89
N ALA A 83 0.11 31.03 -21.00
CA ALA A 83 0.74 32.25 -21.53
C ALA A 83 -0.27 33.38 -21.79
N GLU A 84 -1.52 33.01 -22.09
CA GLU A 84 -2.60 33.92 -22.45
C GLU A 84 -3.36 34.46 -21.22
N LEU A 85 -3.01 34.02 -19.99
CA LEU A 85 -3.65 34.48 -18.75
C LEU A 85 -3.48 35.97 -18.46
N SER A 86 -2.47 36.62 -19.04
CA SER A 86 -2.21 38.05 -18.82
C SER A 86 -3.40 38.95 -19.19
N ALA A 87 -4.29 38.49 -20.06
CA ALA A 87 -5.51 39.19 -20.46
C ALA A 87 -6.64 39.17 -19.40
N GLU A 88 -6.57 38.29 -18.40
CA GLU A 88 -7.67 38.04 -17.45
C GLU A 88 -7.66 38.95 -16.23
N GLY A 89 -6.56 39.65 -15.98
CA GLY A 89 -6.34 40.42 -14.75
C GLY A 89 -5.93 39.55 -13.55
N PRO A 90 -5.66 40.16 -12.38
CA PRO A 90 -5.12 39.44 -11.24
C PRO A 90 -6.16 38.58 -10.52
N PHE A 91 -5.69 37.51 -9.88
CA PHE A 91 -6.44 36.57 -9.04
C PHE A 91 -5.98 36.65 -7.58
N ASP A 92 -6.93 36.58 -6.65
CA ASP A 92 -6.63 36.59 -5.21
C ASP A 92 -6.14 35.22 -4.72
N THR A 93 -6.59 34.15 -5.36
CA THR A 93 -6.09 32.79 -5.12
C THR A 93 -5.85 32.07 -6.42
N ILE A 94 -4.68 31.42 -6.55
CA ILE A 94 -4.38 30.50 -7.65
C ILE A 94 -4.19 29.10 -7.06
N VAL A 95 -4.91 28.13 -7.62
CA VAL A 95 -4.92 26.73 -7.20
C VAL A 95 -4.40 25.87 -8.36
N ALA A 96 -3.19 25.34 -8.22
CA ALA A 96 -2.53 24.45 -9.18
C ALA A 96 -2.12 23.14 -8.48
N LEU A 97 -3.06 22.46 -7.81
CA LEU A 97 -2.76 21.23 -7.05
C LEU A 97 -2.43 20.04 -7.95
N ALA A 98 -2.86 20.07 -9.22
CA ALA A 98 -2.44 19.10 -10.23
C ALA A 98 -0.97 19.29 -10.69
N GLY A 99 -0.30 20.35 -10.22
CA GLY A 99 1.06 20.72 -10.61
C GLY A 99 1.14 21.47 -11.94
N LEU A 100 2.34 21.93 -12.28
CA LEU A 100 2.59 22.72 -13.50
C LEU A 100 2.81 21.86 -14.74
N ASP A 101 3.21 20.60 -14.56
CA ASP A 101 3.59 19.69 -15.65
C ASP A 101 2.41 19.39 -16.62
N ARG A 102 1.18 19.68 -16.20
CA ARG A 102 -0.06 19.43 -16.94
C ARG A 102 -0.77 20.72 -17.39
N LEU A 103 -0.08 21.85 -17.31
CA LEU A 103 -0.59 23.14 -17.77
C LEU A 103 -0.12 23.47 -19.18
N ASP A 104 1.07 22.99 -19.57
CA ASP A 104 1.57 23.22 -20.91
C ASP A 104 0.83 22.35 -21.95
N THR A 105 0.79 22.85 -23.18
CA THR A 105 0.07 22.24 -24.29
C THR A 105 1.05 21.85 -25.39
N ALA A 106 0.71 20.83 -26.19
CA ALA A 106 1.58 20.40 -27.29
C ALA A 106 1.70 21.45 -28.42
N GLU A 107 0.75 22.40 -28.46
CA GLU A 107 0.70 23.46 -29.47
C GLU A 107 1.45 24.74 -29.05
N SER A 108 1.88 24.82 -27.79
CA SER A 108 2.59 25.99 -27.26
C SER A 108 4.07 26.03 -27.71
N ALA A 109 4.72 27.17 -27.49
CA ALA A 109 6.18 27.31 -27.70
C ALA A 109 7.05 26.48 -26.73
N GLY A 110 6.43 25.78 -25.76
CA GLY A 110 7.09 24.95 -24.76
C GLY A 110 7.66 25.80 -23.62
N MET A 111 6.86 26.05 -22.58
CA MET A 111 7.32 26.75 -21.38
C MET A 111 7.94 25.76 -20.40
N ASN A 112 9.10 26.11 -19.85
CA ASN A 112 9.66 25.36 -18.73
C ASN A 112 8.90 25.66 -17.43
N TRP A 113 9.15 24.84 -16.40
CA TRP A 113 8.49 24.90 -15.10
C TRP A 113 8.65 26.27 -14.44
N ALA A 114 9.84 26.90 -14.53
CA ALA A 114 10.07 28.22 -13.94
C ALA A 114 9.31 29.34 -14.68
N GLU A 115 9.19 29.24 -16.01
CA GLU A 115 8.38 30.15 -16.82
C GLU A 115 6.89 30.04 -16.47
N LEU A 116 6.36 28.81 -16.38
CA LEU A 116 4.98 28.57 -15.94
C LEU A 116 4.71 29.11 -14.54
N LEU A 117 5.63 28.89 -13.59
CA LEU A 117 5.51 29.48 -12.26
C LEU A 117 5.52 31.01 -12.32
N GLY A 118 6.38 31.59 -13.17
CA GLY A 118 6.45 33.04 -13.40
C GLY A 118 5.12 33.62 -13.90
N VAL A 119 4.48 32.94 -14.86
CA VAL A 119 3.16 33.31 -15.39
C VAL A 119 2.10 33.30 -14.28
N LEU A 120 2.00 32.22 -13.50
CA LEU A 120 1.03 32.14 -12.41
C LEU A 120 1.29 33.21 -11.34
N ARG A 121 2.56 33.46 -10.98
CA ARG A 121 2.90 34.53 -10.03
C ARG A 121 2.61 35.93 -10.57
N GLY A 122 2.72 36.13 -11.89
CA GLY A 122 2.34 37.38 -12.56
C GLY A 122 0.83 37.62 -12.57
N ALA A 123 0.04 36.54 -12.64
CA ALA A 123 -1.42 36.58 -12.54
C ALA A 123 -1.93 36.72 -11.10
N LEU A 124 -1.06 36.62 -10.09
CA LEU A 124 -1.45 36.72 -8.69
C LEU A 124 -1.54 38.18 -8.22
N ALA A 125 -2.63 38.53 -7.55
CA ALA A 125 -2.80 39.81 -6.87
C ALA A 125 -1.68 40.06 -5.84
N PRO A 126 -1.41 41.32 -5.44
CA PRO A 126 -0.35 41.64 -4.47
C PRO A 126 -0.45 40.85 -3.16
N ASP A 127 -1.66 40.66 -2.62
CA ASP A 127 -1.94 39.92 -1.38
C ASP A 127 -2.48 38.50 -1.65
N GLY A 128 -2.24 37.99 -2.87
CA GLY A 128 -2.77 36.72 -3.31
C GLY A 128 -2.01 35.52 -2.75
N VAL A 129 -2.67 34.36 -2.79
CA VAL A 129 -2.11 33.07 -2.35
C VAL A 129 -2.02 32.10 -3.52
N LEU A 130 -0.88 31.42 -3.63
CA LEU A 130 -0.65 30.31 -4.55
C LEU A 130 -0.69 28.99 -3.78
N LEU A 131 -1.57 28.08 -4.19
CA LEU A 131 -1.59 26.68 -3.78
C LEU A 131 -1.02 25.85 -4.92
N LEU A 132 0.15 25.24 -4.72
CA LEU A 132 0.87 24.52 -5.76
C LEU A 132 1.12 23.08 -5.35
N GLY A 133 0.66 22.13 -6.16
CA GLY A 133 1.02 20.73 -6.05
C GLY A 133 2.32 20.42 -6.79
N ALA A 134 3.11 19.49 -6.26
CA ALA A 134 4.30 18.97 -6.93
C ALA A 134 4.44 17.47 -6.65
N SER A 135 4.65 16.68 -7.71
CA SER A 135 4.95 15.25 -7.56
C SER A 135 6.41 15.06 -7.16
N ASN A 136 6.67 14.07 -6.30
CA ASN A 136 8.03 13.69 -5.92
C ASN A 136 8.47 12.44 -6.69
N ASP A 137 9.50 12.59 -7.52
CA ASP A 137 10.04 11.47 -8.29
C ASP A 137 10.69 10.38 -7.42
N LEU A 138 11.06 10.71 -6.18
CA LEU A 138 11.61 9.79 -5.17
C LEU A 138 10.61 9.45 -4.07
N GLY A 139 9.32 9.74 -4.27
CA GLY A 139 8.29 9.47 -3.28
C GLY A 139 8.07 7.98 -3.03
N VAL A 140 7.68 7.59 -1.81
CA VAL A 140 7.52 6.18 -1.41
C VAL A 140 6.60 5.38 -2.34
N HIS A 141 5.59 6.00 -2.94
CA HIS A 141 4.69 5.37 -3.91
C HIS A 141 5.41 4.78 -5.13
N ARG A 142 6.52 5.39 -5.57
CA ARG A 142 7.35 4.90 -6.69
C ARG A 142 8.40 3.90 -6.24
N LEU A 143 8.90 4.04 -5.02
CA LEU A 143 9.86 3.09 -4.44
C LEU A 143 9.21 1.75 -4.08
N ALA A 144 7.92 1.77 -3.76
CA ALA A 144 7.16 0.61 -3.32
C ALA A 144 6.36 -0.07 -4.44
N ALA A 145 6.32 0.48 -5.65
CA ALA A 145 5.55 -0.05 -6.78
C ALA A 145 6.47 -0.32 -7.99
N PRO A 146 6.12 -1.25 -8.89
CA PRO A 146 6.80 -1.36 -10.17
C PRO A 146 6.58 -0.09 -11.00
N PRO A 147 7.52 0.29 -11.88
CA PRO A 147 7.32 1.41 -12.77
C PRO A 147 6.07 1.15 -13.65
N PRO A 148 5.24 2.19 -13.89
CA PRO A 148 4.10 2.03 -14.77
C PRO A 148 4.56 1.68 -16.18
N VAL A 149 3.74 0.90 -16.90
CA VAL A 149 3.94 0.66 -18.32
C VAL A 149 3.72 2.00 -19.04
N PRO A 150 4.67 2.48 -19.87
CA PRO A 150 4.46 3.71 -20.63
C PRO A 150 3.20 3.62 -21.50
N ASP A 151 2.38 4.66 -21.46
CA ASP A 151 1.21 4.85 -22.30
C ASP A 151 1.21 6.25 -22.93
N ASP A 152 0.22 6.55 -23.76
CA ASP A 152 0.09 7.85 -24.42
C ASP A 152 -0.15 8.99 -23.39
N GLY A 153 -0.67 8.66 -22.21
CA GLY A 153 -0.83 9.57 -21.07
C GLY A 153 0.46 9.90 -20.32
N ALA A 154 1.54 9.16 -20.58
CA ALA A 154 2.87 9.43 -20.06
C ALA A 154 3.63 10.50 -20.87
N TRP A 155 2.95 11.23 -21.77
CA TRP A 155 3.53 12.39 -22.44
C TRP A 155 3.88 13.46 -21.41
N VAL A 156 5.17 13.64 -21.19
CA VAL A 156 5.75 14.73 -20.42
C VAL A 156 6.57 15.59 -21.38
N PRO A 157 6.52 16.93 -21.26
CA PRO A 157 7.53 17.79 -21.85
C PRO A 157 8.92 17.28 -21.49
N GLY A 158 9.90 17.46 -22.39
CA GLY A 158 11.25 16.93 -22.24
C GLY A 158 11.93 17.31 -20.91
N PRO A 159 13.13 16.75 -20.62
CA PRO A 159 13.80 16.97 -19.34
C PRO A 159 14.00 18.45 -19.04
N ASP A 160 13.26 18.94 -18.04
CA ASP A 160 13.34 20.31 -17.56
C ASP A 160 14.25 20.41 -16.33
N ALA A 161 15.33 21.17 -16.48
CA ALA A 161 16.31 21.43 -15.41
C ALA A 161 15.81 22.46 -14.38
N THR A 162 14.80 23.25 -14.73
CA THR A 162 14.19 24.25 -13.83
C THR A 162 13.18 23.64 -12.88
N ARG A 163 12.66 22.44 -13.20
CA ARG A 163 11.73 21.68 -12.36
C ARG A 163 12.38 21.27 -11.02
N PRO A 164 11.81 21.66 -9.87
CA PRO A 164 12.31 21.23 -8.57
C PRO A 164 12.25 19.71 -8.39
N ARG A 165 13.37 19.12 -7.95
CA ARG A 165 13.48 17.68 -7.63
C ARG A 165 13.53 17.38 -6.13
N THR A 166 13.59 18.42 -5.30
CA THR A 166 13.64 18.33 -3.84
C THR A 166 12.73 19.39 -3.23
N VAL A 167 12.29 19.16 -2.00
CA VAL A 167 11.49 20.14 -1.24
C VAL A 167 12.21 21.48 -1.10
N ASP A 168 13.53 21.48 -0.88
CA ASP A 168 14.32 22.71 -0.80
C ASP A 168 14.44 23.42 -2.15
N GLY A 169 14.51 22.65 -3.24
CA GLY A 169 14.42 23.19 -4.60
C GLY A 169 13.08 23.87 -4.83
N LEU A 170 12.00 23.25 -4.38
CA LEU A 170 10.65 23.76 -4.55
C LEU A 170 10.46 25.05 -3.75
N ARG A 171 10.91 25.08 -2.49
CA ARG A 171 10.95 26.29 -1.65
C ARG A 171 11.72 27.42 -2.30
N ARG A 172 12.93 27.15 -2.80
CA ARG A 172 13.73 28.17 -3.49
C ARG A 172 13.04 28.72 -4.72
N ALA A 173 12.28 27.89 -5.44
CA ALA A 173 11.57 28.31 -6.62
C ALA A 173 10.32 29.16 -6.30
N VAL A 174 9.56 28.80 -5.25
CA VAL A 174 8.35 29.55 -4.85
C VAL A 174 8.66 30.82 -4.03
N GLY A 175 9.73 30.81 -3.22
CA GLY A 175 10.09 31.88 -2.29
C GLY A 175 10.00 31.48 -0.81
N GLU A 176 10.55 32.31 0.08
CA GLU A 176 10.65 32.02 1.52
C GLU A 176 9.32 32.08 2.29
N ALA A 177 8.34 32.84 1.77
CA ALA A 177 6.99 32.95 2.33
C ALA A 177 6.12 31.76 1.88
N ALA A 178 6.51 30.54 2.29
CA ALA A 178 5.84 29.31 1.89
C ALA A 178 5.75 28.28 3.01
N ALA A 179 4.57 27.66 3.16
CA ALA A 179 4.37 26.46 3.97
C ALA A 179 4.34 25.22 3.06
N VAL A 180 4.94 24.12 3.53
CA VAL A 180 5.02 22.87 2.78
C VAL A 180 4.33 21.75 3.53
N TYR A 181 3.58 20.95 2.78
CA TYR A 181 2.83 19.81 3.28
C TYR A 181 3.20 18.55 2.50
N ALA A 182 3.39 17.45 3.21
CA ALA A 182 3.65 16.13 2.66
C ALA A 182 2.34 15.44 2.29
N VAL A 183 2.26 14.87 1.10
CA VAL A 183 1.04 14.30 0.52
C VAL A 183 1.16 12.78 0.40
N PHE A 184 0.19 12.03 0.92
CA PHE A 184 0.15 10.56 0.92
C PHE A 184 -1.24 10.02 0.54
N PRO A 185 -1.33 8.79 0.00
CA PRO A 185 -0.23 7.98 -0.52
C PRO A 185 0.15 8.34 -1.96
N ASP A 186 -0.61 9.22 -2.60
CA ASP A 186 -0.53 9.53 -4.02
C ASP A 186 -0.72 11.04 -4.23
N PRO A 187 0.05 11.69 -5.12
CA PRO A 187 -0.07 13.12 -5.37
C PRO A 187 -1.36 13.54 -6.10
N VAL A 188 -2.04 12.62 -6.82
CA VAL A 188 -3.27 12.90 -7.57
C VAL A 188 -4.50 12.63 -6.72
N ALA A 189 -4.51 11.55 -5.94
CA ALA A 189 -5.63 11.17 -5.08
C ALA A 189 -5.20 10.99 -3.61
N PRO A 190 -4.74 12.05 -2.93
CA PRO A 190 -4.29 11.92 -1.55
C PRO A 190 -5.42 11.59 -0.58
N ALA A 191 -5.12 10.64 0.30
CA ALA A 191 -5.95 10.29 1.46
C ALA A 191 -5.48 11.01 2.73
N LEU A 192 -4.24 11.50 2.75
CA LEU A 192 -3.63 12.15 3.91
C LEU A 192 -2.69 13.25 3.46
N VAL A 193 -2.79 14.40 4.13
CA VAL A 193 -1.83 15.50 4.00
C VAL A 193 -1.32 15.85 5.39
N LEU A 194 0.00 15.95 5.53
CA LEU A 194 0.68 16.20 6.80
C LEU A 194 1.50 17.49 6.72
N PRO A 195 1.49 18.34 7.77
CA PRO A 195 2.44 19.44 7.85
C PRO A 195 3.87 18.89 7.96
N GLU A 196 4.85 19.68 7.53
CA GLU A 196 6.26 19.34 7.73
C GLU A 196 6.57 19.13 9.23
N GLY A 197 7.37 18.10 9.52
CA GLY A 197 7.72 17.74 10.89
C GLY A 197 6.62 17.02 11.66
N ALA A 198 5.50 16.66 11.03
CA ALA A 198 4.48 15.81 11.65
C ALA A 198 5.08 14.46 12.07
N GLU A 199 4.96 14.14 13.35
CA GLU A 199 5.49 12.92 13.95
C GLU A 199 4.55 12.32 15.02
N GLY A 200 4.93 11.17 15.56
CA GLY A 200 4.20 10.49 16.64
C GLY A 200 3.18 9.47 16.16
N GLY A 201 2.60 8.73 17.12
CA GLY A 201 1.78 7.55 16.85
C GLY A 201 0.50 7.83 16.07
N ALA A 202 -0.10 9.02 16.23
CA ALA A 202 -1.27 9.40 15.43
C ALA A 202 -0.92 9.57 13.95
N VAL A 203 0.28 10.08 13.65
CA VAL A 203 0.79 10.18 12.27
C VAL A 203 1.08 8.78 11.71
N GLU A 204 1.70 7.89 12.50
CA GLU A 204 1.92 6.50 12.09
C GLU A 204 0.61 5.78 11.75
N ALA A 205 -0.41 5.95 12.59
CA ALA A 205 -1.73 5.37 12.39
C ALA A 205 -2.41 5.91 11.13
N ALA A 206 -2.34 7.23 10.90
CA ALA A 206 -2.89 7.88 9.72
C ALA A 206 -2.19 7.40 8.43
N LEU A 207 -0.86 7.26 8.45
CA LEU A 207 -0.10 6.68 7.33
C LEU A 207 -0.51 5.23 7.07
N ALA A 208 -0.58 4.40 8.12
CA ALA A 208 -1.03 3.01 7.97
C ALA A 208 -2.41 2.91 7.34
N ALA A 209 -3.33 3.81 7.69
CA ALA A 209 -4.66 3.87 7.08
C ALA A 209 -4.63 4.36 5.63
N ALA A 210 -3.85 5.40 5.33
CA ALA A 210 -3.70 5.96 3.98
C ALA A 210 -3.14 4.94 2.98
N PHE A 211 -2.36 3.96 3.45
CA PHE A 211 -1.72 2.92 2.64
C PHE A 211 -2.42 1.54 2.70
N ALA A 212 -3.59 1.42 3.33
CA ALA A 212 -4.21 0.12 3.62
C ALA A 212 -4.60 -0.68 2.36
N ASP A 213 -5.04 0.00 1.29
CA ASP A 213 -5.68 -0.62 0.12
C ASP A 213 -4.92 -0.36 -1.20
N ILE A 214 -3.59 -0.23 -1.15
CA ILE A 214 -2.81 0.04 -2.37
C ILE A 214 -2.50 -1.25 -3.13
N PRO A 215 -2.96 -1.38 -4.40
CA PRO A 215 -2.66 -2.54 -5.23
C PRO A 215 -1.23 -2.50 -5.81
N GLY A 216 -0.72 -3.66 -6.24
CA GLY A 216 0.47 -3.73 -7.09
C GLY A 216 1.79 -3.35 -6.41
N ILE A 217 1.96 -3.69 -5.12
CA ILE A 217 3.11 -3.27 -4.32
C ILE A 217 4.27 -4.31 -4.33
N LEU A 218 5.50 -3.82 -4.50
CA LEU A 218 6.75 -4.59 -4.34
C LEU A 218 7.10 -4.78 -2.87
N HIS A 219 6.98 -3.68 -2.10
CA HIS A 219 7.25 -3.59 -0.67
C HIS A 219 6.06 -2.91 0.02
N ASP A 220 5.90 -3.14 1.32
CA ASP A 220 4.85 -2.51 2.11
C ASP A 220 5.09 -0.97 2.21
N PRO A 221 4.31 -0.14 1.48
CA PRO A 221 4.56 1.29 1.44
C PRO A 221 4.23 1.98 2.77
N ALA A 222 3.35 1.39 3.59
CA ALA A 222 2.99 1.93 4.89
C ALA A 222 4.20 1.90 5.84
N THR A 223 4.92 0.78 5.87
CA THR A 223 6.14 0.62 6.68
C THR A 223 7.21 1.63 6.24
N LEU A 224 7.46 1.75 4.94
CA LEU A 224 8.42 2.72 4.40
C LEU A 224 8.05 4.17 4.74
N ALA A 225 6.78 4.53 4.63
CA ALA A 225 6.30 5.86 4.97
C ALA A 225 6.45 6.16 6.47
N ILE A 226 6.04 5.22 7.33
CA ILE A 226 6.16 5.35 8.79
C ILE A 226 7.63 5.50 9.21
N ASP A 227 8.52 4.66 8.68
CA ASP A 227 9.94 4.72 9.01
C ASP A 227 10.57 6.00 8.46
N SER A 228 10.15 6.50 7.29
CA SER A 228 10.62 7.79 6.79
C SER A 228 10.28 8.94 7.75
N VAL A 229 9.06 8.98 8.30
CA VAL A 229 8.66 9.99 9.29
C VAL A 229 9.49 9.88 10.56
N ARG A 230 9.69 8.67 11.09
CA ARG A 230 10.51 8.44 12.30
C ARG A 230 11.95 8.93 12.17
N HIS A 231 12.50 8.88 10.96
CA HIS A 231 13.87 9.29 10.70
C HIS A 231 13.98 10.74 10.19
N GLY A 232 12.90 11.53 10.27
CA GLY A 232 12.88 12.92 9.82
C GLY A 232 12.91 13.09 8.29
N LEU A 233 12.68 12.02 7.53
CA LEU A 233 12.65 11.99 6.06
C LEU A 233 11.22 11.99 5.49
N GLY A 234 10.19 12.10 6.33
CA GLY A 234 8.78 12.00 5.92
C GLY A 234 8.39 12.96 4.81
N THR A 235 8.77 14.24 4.92
CA THR A 235 8.53 15.23 3.86
C THR A 235 9.38 14.94 2.62
N ALA A 236 10.65 14.56 2.78
CA ALA A 236 11.55 14.33 1.66
C ALA A 236 11.15 13.12 0.79
N LEU A 237 10.57 12.08 1.41
CA LEU A 237 10.11 10.86 0.74
C LEU A 237 8.59 10.82 0.51
N ALA A 238 7.87 11.89 0.81
CA ALA A 238 6.45 11.98 0.55
C ALA A 238 6.16 11.79 -0.96
N PRO A 239 5.07 11.08 -1.34
CA PRO A 239 4.63 10.92 -2.72
C PRO A 239 4.49 12.22 -3.52
N GLY A 240 4.08 13.30 -2.85
CA GLY A 240 4.11 14.64 -3.38
C GLY A 240 4.12 15.69 -2.28
N TRP A 241 4.09 16.94 -2.73
CA TRP A 241 4.06 18.11 -1.87
C TRP A 241 2.93 19.04 -2.28
N ILE A 242 2.32 19.69 -1.29
CA ILE A 242 1.53 20.89 -1.50
C ILE A 242 2.28 22.05 -0.88
N VAL A 243 2.42 23.13 -1.63
CA VAL A 243 3.02 24.37 -1.19
C VAL A 243 1.97 25.45 -1.17
N VAL A 244 1.88 26.13 -0.04
CA VAL A 244 1.04 27.31 0.15
C VAL A 244 1.98 28.51 0.24
N ALA A 245 1.98 29.35 -0.79
CA ALA A 245 2.88 30.49 -0.89
C ALA A 245 2.12 31.81 -1.00
N ALA A 246 2.67 32.86 -0.42
CA ALA A 246 2.19 34.23 -0.54
C ALA A 246 3.38 35.18 -0.74
N ARG A 247 3.14 36.48 -1.00
CA ARG A 247 4.23 37.46 -1.06
C ARG A 247 4.83 37.75 0.32
N ASP A 248 3.98 37.74 1.35
CA ASP A 248 4.35 37.93 2.75
C ASP A 248 4.07 36.64 3.54
N ALA A 249 5.02 36.23 4.38
CA ALA A 249 4.87 35.07 5.26
C ALA A 249 3.69 35.21 6.23
N ALA A 250 3.33 36.44 6.62
CA ALA A 250 2.15 36.71 7.45
C ALA A 250 0.83 36.39 6.75
N GLN A 251 0.82 36.29 5.42
CA GLN A 251 -0.37 36.03 4.60
C GLN A 251 -0.53 34.55 4.24
N VAL A 252 0.44 33.69 4.55
CA VAL A 252 0.38 32.25 4.29
C VAL A 252 -0.67 31.62 5.22
N PRO A 253 -1.81 31.12 4.71
CA PRO A 253 -2.82 30.53 5.56
C PRO A 253 -2.29 29.22 6.17
N ARG A 254 -2.54 29.03 7.47
CA ARG A 254 -2.30 27.74 8.14
C ARG A 254 -3.45 26.81 7.82
N VAL A 255 -3.19 25.84 6.95
CA VAL A 255 -4.18 24.81 6.62
C VAL A 255 -4.12 23.70 7.67
N ALA A 256 -5.23 23.48 8.37
CA ALA A 256 -5.36 22.37 9.32
C ALA A 256 -5.54 21.06 8.55
N CYS A 257 -4.51 20.22 8.55
CA CYS A 257 -4.49 18.93 7.86
C CYS A 257 -4.00 17.82 8.77
N GLY A 258 -4.57 16.62 8.60
CA GLY A 258 -4.17 15.42 9.32
C GLY A 258 -4.39 15.52 10.85
N PRO A 259 -3.81 14.59 11.63
CA PRO A 259 -3.83 14.65 13.08
C PRO A 259 -2.89 15.78 13.55
N ALA A 260 -3.40 17.01 13.59
CA ALA A 260 -2.63 18.24 13.81
C ALA A 260 -1.99 18.38 15.21
N THR A 261 -2.26 17.46 16.14
CA THR A 261 -1.64 17.39 17.47
C THR A 261 -1.61 15.94 17.92
N ALA A 262 -0.61 15.18 17.46
CA ALA A 262 -0.43 13.79 17.85
C ALA A 262 -0.17 13.70 19.35
N SER A 263 -0.93 12.86 20.04
CA SER A 263 -0.51 12.36 21.35
C SER A 263 0.93 11.86 21.20
N PRO A 264 1.89 12.40 21.98
CA PRO A 264 3.28 12.00 21.84
C PRO A 264 3.41 10.49 22.11
N GLY A 265 4.42 9.85 21.52
CA GLY A 265 4.70 8.42 21.68
C GLY A 265 4.31 7.56 20.47
N PRO A 266 4.78 6.30 20.41
CA PRO A 266 4.57 5.41 19.29
C PRO A 266 3.17 4.80 19.29
N THR A 267 2.75 4.23 18.15
CA THR A 267 1.64 3.27 18.17
C THR A 267 2.01 2.04 18.99
N LEU A 268 1.02 1.42 19.63
CA LEU A 268 1.19 0.18 20.39
C LEU A 268 1.75 -0.93 19.50
N ALA A 269 1.26 -1.06 18.27
CA ALA A 269 1.81 -2.01 17.30
C ALA A 269 3.32 -1.82 17.10
N SER A 270 3.77 -0.58 17.03
CA SER A 270 5.19 -0.25 16.85
C SER A 270 6.02 -0.46 18.10
N ALA A 271 5.46 -0.17 19.27
CA ALA A 271 6.09 -0.48 20.56
C ALA A 271 6.29 -2.00 20.71
N ILE A 272 5.27 -2.80 20.38
CA ILE A 272 5.33 -4.27 20.41
C ILE A 272 6.31 -4.80 19.37
N ALA A 273 6.29 -4.29 18.14
CA ALA A 273 7.22 -4.70 17.09
C ALA A 273 8.67 -4.44 17.49
N ARG A 274 8.95 -3.29 18.12
CA ARG A 274 10.27 -2.96 18.66
C ARG A 274 10.68 -3.92 19.78
N ALA A 275 9.80 -4.20 20.73
CA ALA A 275 10.08 -5.15 21.80
C ALA A 275 10.36 -6.57 21.25
N ALA A 276 9.57 -7.00 20.27
CA ALA A 276 9.75 -8.28 19.57
C ALA A 276 11.10 -8.35 18.83
N ALA A 277 11.50 -7.28 18.13
CA ALA A 277 12.79 -7.18 17.45
C ALA A 277 13.98 -7.35 18.42
N HIS A 278 13.87 -6.79 19.63
CA HIS A 278 14.86 -6.95 20.70
C HIS A 278 14.72 -8.27 21.48
N ARG A 279 13.79 -9.14 21.10
CA ARG A 279 13.45 -10.40 21.78
C ARG A 279 13.02 -10.21 23.25
N ASP A 280 12.47 -9.05 23.59
CA ASP A 280 11.95 -8.74 24.92
C ASP A 280 10.51 -9.23 25.08
N LEU A 281 10.37 -10.55 25.21
CA LEU A 281 9.06 -11.19 25.43
C LEU A 281 8.34 -10.73 26.72
N PRO A 282 9.03 -10.46 27.84
CA PRO A 282 8.40 -9.84 29.02
C PRO A 282 7.72 -8.50 28.70
N LEU A 283 8.38 -7.61 27.96
CA LEU A 283 7.80 -6.33 27.56
C LEU A 283 6.62 -6.50 26.60
N VAL A 284 6.74 -7.39 25.60
CA VAL A 284 5.61 -7.74 24.72
C VAL A 284 4.42 -8.21 25.54
N ARG A 285 4.63 -9.12 26.49
CA ARG A 285 3.57 -9.62 27.38
C ARG A 285 2.93 -8.49 28.18
N HIS A 286 3.75 -7.63 28.78
CA HIS A 286 3.27 -6.50 29.55
C HIS A 286 2.38 -5.56 28.73
N GLN A 287 2.83 -5.19 27.52
CA GLN A 287 2.08 -4.33 26.60
C GLN A 287 0.76 -4.96 26.15
N LEU A 288 0.78 -6.25 25.79
CA LEU A 288 -0.44 -6.98 25.42
C LEU A 288 -1.45 -7.04 26.57
N THR A 289 -0.99 -7.36 27.79
CA THR A 289 -1.86 -7.39 28.97
C THR A 289 -2.43 -6.01 29.26
N ARG A 290 -1.61 -4.96 29.26
CA ARG A 290 -2.05 -3.57 29.48
C ARG A 290 -3.11 -3.16 28.46
N TRP A 291 -2.87 -3.44 27.19
CA TRP A 291 -3.80 -3.13 26.11
C TRP A 291 -5.12 -3.87 26.24
N GLN A 292 -5.08 -5.17 26.49
CA GLN A 292 -6.31 -5.95 26.62
C GLN A 292 -7.07 -5.64 27.92
N GLN A 293 -6.46 -5.00 28.92
CA GLN A 293 -7.14 -4.54 30.14
C GLN A 293 -7.64 -3.09 30.06
N SER A 294 -7.26 -2.33 29.02
CA SER A 294 -7.66 -0.94 28.88
C SER A 294 -8.98 -0.79 28.12
N PRO A 295 -9.60 0.41 28.14
CA PRO A 295 -10.74 0.73 27.27
C PRO A 295 -10.44 0.61 25.77
N ALA A 296 -9.16 0.55 25.37
CA ALA A 296 -8.74 0.37 23.98
C ALA A 296 -8.68 -1.11 23.55
N ALA A 297 -9.08 -2.05 24.42
CA ALA A 297 -9.20 -3.46 24.05
C ALA A 297 -10.14 -3.62 22.83
N GLY A 298 -9.67 -4.28 21.78
CA GLY A 298 -10.42 -4.43 20.52
C GLY A 298 -10.20 -3.33 19.48
N VAL A 299 -9.52 -2.23 19.82
CA VAL A 299 -9.02 -1.26 18.83
C VAL A 299 -7.75 -1.84 18.19
N PRO A 300 -7.59 -1.85 16.85
CA PRO A 300 -6.36 -2.33 16.21
C PRO A 300 -5.11 -1.70 16.83
N ALA A 301 -4.07 -2.48 17.13
CA ALA A 301 -2.88 -1.98 17.85
C ALA A 301 -2.15 -0.84 17.10
N GLY A 302 -2.31 -0.74 15.77
CA GLY A 302 -1.81 0.39 14.98
C GLY A 302 -2.62 1.68 15.14
N GLN A 303 -3.78 1.64 15.81
CA GLN A 303 -4.66 2.76 16.12
C GLN A 303 -4.75 3.03 17.63
N VAL A 304 -3.81 2.49 18.41
CA VAL A 304 -3.67 2.78 19.83
C VAL A 304 -2.32 3.47 20.02
N VAL A 305 -2.29 4.64 20.65
CA VAL A 305 -1.06 5.38 20.96
C VAL A 305 -0.68 5.12 22.41
N ASP A 306 0.60 4.83 22.64
CA ASP A 306 1.20 4.73 23.98
C ASP A 306 1.81 6.09 24.34
N THR A 307 1.15 6.83 25.24
CA THR A 307 1.58 8.17 25.63
C THR A 307 2.81 8.12 26.54
N PRO A 308 3.57 9.23 26.71
CA PRO A 308 4.71 9.26 27.62
C PRO A 308 4.32 9.00 29.07
N ASP A 309 3.08 9.30 29.44
CA ASP A 309 2.50 9.03 30.76
C ASP A 309 2.09 7.55 30.93
N GLY A 310 2.26 6.73 29.89
CA GLY A 310 1.92 5.31 29.87
C GLY A 310 0.44 5.01 29.66
N GLU A 311 -0.36 6.01 29.27
CA GLU A 311 -1.76 5.83 28.92
C GLU A 311 -1.92 5.31 27.49
N LEU A 312 -2.94 4.46 27.28
CA LEU A 312 -3.28 3.93 25.97
C LEU A 312 -4.48 4.69 25.40
N VAL A 313 -4.22 5.51 24.38
CA VAL A 313 -5.25 6.34 23.72
C VAL A 313 -5.70 5.66 22.43
N ALA A 314 -6.99 5.37 22.32
CA ALA A 314 -7.59 4.83 21.10
C ALA A 314 -7.87 5.97 20.09
N LEU A 315 -7.45 5.78 18.84
CA LEU A 315 -7.74 6.70 17.73
C LEU A 315 -8.95 6.27 16.89
N GLY A 316 -9.48 5.08 17.15
CA GLY A 316 -10.60 4.49 16.42
C GLY A 316 -11.54 3.73 17.37
N PRO A 317 -12.70 3.29 16.86
CA PRO A 317 -13.66 2.55 17.65
C PRO A 317 -13.12 1.17 18.05
N ALA A 318 -13.49 0.71 19.25
CA ALA A 318 -13.18 -0.63 19.71
C ALA A 318 -14.08 -1.67 19.01
N GLY A 319 -13.46 -2.68 18.42
CA GLY A 319 -14.13 -3.87 17.87
C GLY A 319 -13.88 -5.10 18.73
N GLU A 320 -13.79 -6.26 18.09
CA GLU A 320 -13.51 -7.53 18.78
C GLU A 320 -12.01 -7.67 19.12
N PRO A 321 -11.65 -7.92 20.40
CA PRO A 321 -10.26 -8.14 20.83
C PRO A 321 -9.47 -9.16 20.01
N GLY A 322 -10.09 -10.30 19.67
CA GLY A 322 -9.46 -11.34 18.86
C GLY A 322 -9.11 -10.88 17.45
N ARG A 323 -9.96 -10.03 16.86
CA ARG A 323 -9.72 -9.46 15.52
C ARG A 323 -8.56 -8.46 15.55
N ALA A 324 -8.48 -7.65 16.59
CA ALA A 324 -7.38 -6.70 16.76
C ALA A 324 -6.02 -7.42 16.99
N LEU A 325 -6.01 -8.53 17.74
CA LEU A 325 -4.83 -9.39 17.88
C LEU A 325 -4.43 -10.05 16.55
N LEU A 326 -5.41 -10.46 15.74
CA LEU A 326 -5.17 -11.03 14.42
C LEU A 326 -4.57 -10.03 13.44
N ASP A 327 -5.03 -8.77 13.46
CA ASP A 327 -4.41 -7.68 12.70
C ASP A 327 -2.96 -7.43 13.14
N LEU A 328 -2.70 -7.37 14.45
CA LEU A 328 -1.35 -7.22 14.99
C LEU A 328 -0.44 -8.39 14.56
N ALA A 329 -0.92 -9.62 14.67
CA ALA A 329 -0.18 -10.80 14.25
C ALA A 329 0.17 -10.76 12.76
N ALA A 330 -0.79 -10.40 11.89
CA ALA A 330 -0.53 -10.25 10.46
C ALA A 330 0.53 -9.18 10.16
N ARG A 331 0.56 -8.09 10.93
CA ARG A 331 1.61 -7.05 10.82
C ARG A 331 2.99 -7.55 11.25
N LEU A 332 3.07 -8.26 12.38
CA LEU A 332 4.36 -8.76 12.92
C LEU A 332 5.01 -9.84 12.05
N LEU A 333 4.22 -10.54 11.22
CA LEU A 333 4.71 -11.54 10.27
C LEU A 333 5.05 -10.96 8.89
N ARG A 334 4.90 -9.66 8.66
CA ARG A 334 5.30 -9.04 7.38
C ARG A 334 6.81 -9.23 7.17
N PRO A 335 7.27 -9.52 5.93
CA PRO A 335 8.68 -9.62 5.62
C PRO A 335 9.44 -8.37 6.06
N GLY A 336 10.62 -8.58 6.64
CA GLY A 336 11.45 -7.49 7.17
C GLY A 336 11.25 -7.21 8.66
N PHE A 337 10.22 -7.76 9.31
CA PHE A 337 10.11 -7.70 10.76
C PHE A 337 10.87 -8.85 11.44
N PRO A 338 11.93 -8.58 12.22
CA PRO A 338 12.52 -9.60 13.08
C PRO A 338 11.54 -9.93 14.21
N HIS A 339 11.06 -11.17 14.26
CA HIS A 339 10.18 -11.64 15.34
C HIS A 339 10.76 -12.87 16.05
N PRO A 340 10.52 -13.03 17.38
CA PRO A 340 11.11 -14.09 18.19
C PRO A 340 10.38 -15.45 18.09
N TRP A 341 9.47 -15.63 17.13
CA TRP A 341 8.59 -16.80 17.02
C TRP A 341 8.87 -17.62 15.75
N PRO A 342 9.99 -18.37 15.67
CA PRO A 342 10.40 -19.06 14.45
C PRO A 342 9.50 -20.24 14.06
N ALA A 343 8.72 -20.79 15.01
CA ALA A 343 7.84 -21.94 14.77
C ALA A 343 6.45 -21.56 14.26
N VAL A 344 6.10 -20.26 14.26
CA VAL A 344 4.76 -19.82 13.88
C VAL A 344 4.64 -19.72 12.36
N THR A 345 3.63 -20.40 11.82
CA THR A 345 3.46 -20.60 10.37
C THR A 345 2.48 -19.62 9.74
N GLY A 346 1.73 -18.85 10.54
CA GLY A 346 0.81 -17.84 10.03
C GLY A 346 0.15 -16.94 11.08
N PRO A 347 -0.64 -15.94 10.63
CA PRO A 347 -1.22 -14.92 11.49
C PRO A 347 -2.17 -15.45 12.56
N VAL A 348 -2.99 -16.46 12.25
CA VAL A 348 -3.97 -17.03 13.19
C VAL A 348 -3.26 -17.72 14.36
N GLU A 349 -2.22 -18.49 14.07
CA GLU A 349 -1.41 -19.16 15.09
C GLU A 349 -0.69 -18.14 15.99
N LEU A 350 -0.08 -17.12 15.39
CA LEU A 350 0.55 -16.04 16.16
C LEU A 350 -0.49 -15.31 17.03
N ALA A 351 -1.66 -14.98 16.48
CA ALA A 351 -2.71 -14.30 17.22
C ALA A 351 -3.20 -15.09 18.44
N ARG A 352 -3.34 -16.43 18.32
CA ARG A 352 -3.65 -17.31 19.46
C ARG A 352 -2.55 -17.32 20.51
N LEU A 353 -1.28 -17.31 20.09
CA LEU A 353 -0.14 -17.18 21.00
C LEU A 353 -0.16 -15.82 21.72
N LEU A 354 -0.39 -14.72 21.00
CA LEU A 354 -0.49 -13.38 21.58
C LEU A 354 -1.68 -13.29 22.55
N ALA A 355 -2.82 -13.89 22.23
CA ALA A 355 -3.98 -13.99 23.13
C ALA A 355 -3.61 -14.73 24.44
N ALA A 356 -2.90 -15.85 24.36
CA ALA A 356 -2.45 -16.58 25.55
C ALA A 356 -1.50 -15.74 26.41
N MET A 357 -0.65 -14.91 25.79
CA MET A 357 0.27 -14.02 26.52
C MET A 357 -0.46 -12.94 27.33
N THR A 358 -1.69 -12.56 26.98
CA THR A 358 -2.42 -11.53 27.72
C THR A 358 -2.95 -12.03 29.08
N GLY A 359 -2.86 -13.33 29.35
CA GLY A 359 -3.43 -13.95 30.56
C GLY A 359 -4.96 -13.96 30.59
N ARG A 360 -5.63 -13.79 29.43
CA ARG A 360 -7.09 -13.77 29.30
C ARG A 360 -7.53 -14.81 28.25
N THR A 361 -8.73 -15.34 28.43
CA THR A 361 -9.38 -16.13 27.39
C THR A 361 -9.97 -15.19 26.34
N ILE A 362 -9.31 -15.08 25.18
CA ILE A 362 -9.78 -14.29 24.04
C ILE A 362 -9.99 -15.23 22.86
N ALA A 363 -11.20 -15.23 22.30
CA ALA A 363 -11.51 -15.98 21.09
C ALA A 363 -10.86 -15.30 19.87
N VAL A 364 -10.06 -16.04 19.11
CA VAL A 364 -9.39 -15.57 17.90
C VAL A 364 -10.10 -16.17 16.68
N PRO A 365 -10.46 -15.38 15.66
CA PRO A 365 -11.06 -15.90 14.43
C PRO A 365 -10.15 -16.94 13.74
N ASP A 366 -10.76 -17.94 13.11
CA ASP A 366 -10.03 -19.04 12.46
C ASP A 366 -9.41 -18.65 11.11
N SER A 367 -9.75 -17.48 10.55
CA SER A 367 -9.24 -17.00 9.27
C SER A 367 -8.80 -15.54 9.34
N ALA A 368 -7.64 -15.26 8.73
CA ALA A 368 -7.17 -13.90 8.47
C ALA A 368 -8.05 -13.18 7.43
N PRO A 369 -8.14 -11.83 7.45
CA PRO A 369 -8.70 -11.09 6.33
C PRO A 369 -7.93 -11.41 5.04
N ASP A 370 -8.67 -11.47 3.93
CA ASP A 370 -8.08 -11.47 2.60
C ASP A 370 -7.47 -10.09 2.34
N ARG A 371 -6.21 -10.06 1.89
CA ARG A 371 -5.48 -8.82 1.57
C ARG A 371 -4.52 -9.05 0.42
N ALA A 372 -4.28 -8.00 -0.36
CA ALA A 372 -3.20 -8.01 -1.34
C ALA A 372 -1.85 -8.15 -0.62
N LEU A 373 -1.05 -9.13 -1.03
CA LEU A 373 0.29 -9.37 -0.51
C LEU A 373 1.33 -8.69 -1.40
N PRO A 374 2.36 -8.02 -0.85
CA PRO A 374 3.49 -7.54 -1.62
C PRO A 374 4.20 -8.66 -2.39
N VAL A 375 4.88 -8.33 -3.49
CA VAL A 375 5.61 -9.33 -4.31
C VAL A 375 6.57 -10.18 -3.47
N GLY A 376 7.27 -9.58 -2.51
CA GLY A 376 8.13 -10.34 -1.58
C GLY A 376 7.36 -11.38 -0.75
N GLU A 377 6.17 -11.02 -0.26
CA GLU A 377 5.27 -11.95 0.45
C GLU A 377 4.74 -13.03 -0.50
N LEU A 378 4.34 -12.67 -1.73
CA LEU A 378 3.90 -13.63 -2.74
C LEU A 378 4.99 -14.63 -3.13
N VAL A 379 6.23 -14.19 -3.23
CA VAL A 379 7.38 -15.06 -3.51
C VAL A 379 7.63 -15.99 -2.33
N ALA A 380 7.63 -15.47 -1.10
CA ALA A 380 7.80 -16.27 0.11
C ALA A 380 6.68 -17.32 0.26
N ASP A 381 5.43 -16.93 -0.02
CA ASP A 381 4.28 -17.82 -0.02
C ASP A 381 4.35 -18.88 -1.11
N ARG A 382 4.74 -18.51 -2.33
CA ARG A 382 4.99 -19.46 -3.42
C ARG A 382 6.05 -20.48 -3.03
N GLU A 383 7.15 -20.04 -2.42
CA GLU A 383 8.21 -20.94 -1.96
C GLU A 383 7.75 -21.85 -0.81
N ARG A 384 6.98 -21.33 0.14
CA ARG A 384 6.35 -22.12 1.19
C ARG A 384 5.44 -23.20 0.60
N LEU A 385 4.50 -22.81 -0.27
CA LEU A 385 3.57 -23.74 -0.93
C LEU A 385 4.32 -24.77 -1.78
N ALA A 386 5.42 -24.40 -2.43
CA ALA A 386 6.27 -25.34 -3.15
C ALA A 386 6.93 -26.37 -2.22
N ARG A 387 7.37 -25.97 -1.02
CA ARG A 387 7.90 -26.90 0.00
C ARG A 387 6.81 -27.84 0.54
N GLU A 388 5.65 -27.31 0.91
CA GLU A 388 4.52 -28.11 1.40
C GLU A 388 4.05 -29.12 0.34
N LEU A 389 3.97 -28.70 -0.93
CA LEU A 389 3.63 -29.59 -2.04
C LEU A 389 4.70 -30.68 -2.25
N ALA A 390 5.99 -30.35 -2.08
CA ALA A 390 7.07 -31.33 -2.17
C ALA A 390 7.01 -32.36 -1.04
N GLU A 391 6.73 -31.91 0.19
CA GLU A 391 6.56 -32.79 1.36
C GLU A 391 5.35 -33.71 1.20
N ALA A 392 4.20 -33.17 0.80
CA ALA A 392 3.00 -33.96 0.52
C ALA A 392 3.24 -35.00 -0.59
N ARG A 393 3.99 -34.64 -1.64
CA ARG A 393 4.38 -35.59 -2.71
C ARG A 393 5.32 -36.68 -2.20
N ALA A 394 6.29 -36.34 -1.34
CA ALA A 394 7.19 -37.32 -0.74
C ALA A 394 6.43 -38.30 0.17
N GLN A 395 5.49 -37.80 0.97
CA GLN A 395 4.64 -38.62 1.83
C GLN A 395 3.74 -39.56 1.00
N ALA A 396 3.14 -39.06 -0.09
CA ALA A 396 2.35 -39.88 -1.00
C ALA A 396 3.20 -40.99 -1.67
N ALA A 397 4.42 -40.67 -2.10
CA ALA A 397 5.34 -41.64 -2.69
C ALA A 397 5.77 -42.73 -1.68
N PHE A 398 6.01 -42.34 -0.43
CA PHE A 398 6.28 -43.28 0.66
C PHE A 398 5.11 -44.26 0.88
N PHE A 399 3.88 -43.75 1.01
CA PHE A 399 2.70 -44.61 1.19
C PHE A 399 2.43 -45.52 -0.01
N ALA A 400 2.65 -45.05 -1.24
CA ALA A 400 2.54 -45.90 -2.43
C ALA A 400 3.55 -47.06 -2.42
N THR A 401 4.77 -46.80 -1.95
CA THR A 401 5.82 -47.83 -1.80
C THR A 401 5.45 -48.84 -0.72
N GLU A 402 5.00 -48.38 0.45
CA GLU A 402 4.52 -49.25 1.54
C GLU A 402 3.34 -50.12 1.09
N LEU A 403 2.35 -49.54 0.41
CA LEU A 403 1.20 -50.30 -0.12
C LEU A 403 1.66 -51.40 -1.08
N THR A 404 2.58 -51.08 -2.01
CA THR A 404 3.14 -52.05 -2.95
C THR A 404 3.88 -53.19 -2.23
N ALA A 405 4.65 -52.86 -1.19
CA ALA A 405 5.35 -53.85 -0.38
C ALA A 405 4.36 -54.75 0.37
N ARG A 406 3.33 -54.17 1.00
CA ARG A 406 2.26 -54.91 1.69
C ARG A 406 1.48 -55.82 0.75
N GLU A 407 1.17 -55.36 -0.47
CA GLU A 407 0.54 -56.18 -1.51
C GLU A 407 1.43 -57.36 -1.95
N ALA A 408 2.74 -57.15 -2.04
CA ALA A 408 3.69 -58.22 -2.34
C ALA A 408 3.76 -59.27 -1.21
N ASP A 409 3.76 -58.82 0.05
CA ASP A 409 3.73 -59.68 1.23
C ASP A 409 2.43 -60.47 1.33
N LEU A 410 1.28 -59.83 1.14
CA LEU A 410 -0.02 -60.51 1.10
C LEU A 410 -0.09 -61.56 0.01
N ARG A 411 0.43 -61.26 -1.19
CA ARG A 411 0.55 -62.25 -2.28
C ARG A 411 1.46 -63.42 -1.88
N ARG A 412 2.55 -63.16 -1.16
CA ARG A 412 3.45 -64.21 -0.66
C ARG A 412 2.76 -65.10 0.39
N VAL A 413 2.05 -64.51 1.35
CA VAL A 413 1.30 -65.24 2.37
C VAL A 413 0.19 -66.08 1.74
N ARG A 414 -0.58 -65.53 0.78
CA ARG A 414 -1.61 -66.29 0.05
C ARG A 414 -1.04 -67.53 -0.63
N ARG A 415 0.08 -67.38 -1.35
CA ARG A 415 0.78 -68.54 -1.97
C ARG A 415 1.23 -69.58 -0.94
N MET A 416 1.71 -69.15 0.22
CA MET A 416 2.11 -70.07 1.29
C MET A 416 0.92 -70.81 1.89
N VAL A 417 -0.21 -70.12 2.09
CA VAL A 417 -1.46 -70.74 2.55
C VAL A 417 -1.99 -71.75 1.54
N GLU A 418 -1.97 -71.44 0.23
CA GLU A 418 -2.34 -72.38 -0.84
C GLU A 418 -1.47 -73.65 -0.84
N LEU A 419 -0.15 -73.50 -0.60
CA LEU A 419 0.77 -74.63 -0.50
C LEU A 419 0.50 -75.49 0.75
N LEU A 420 0.17 -74.88 1.89
CA LEU A 420 -0.06 -75.57 3.16
C LEU A 420 -1.47 -76.18 3.29
N SER A 421 -2.48 -75.56 2.69
CA SER A 421 -3.88 -76.00 2.80
C SER A 421 -4.22 -77.20 1.93
N GLY A 422 -3.28 -77.71 1.11
CA GLY A 422 -3.44 -78.95 0.35
C GLY A 422 -4.57 -78.91 -0.71
N THR A 423 -5.07 -77.73 -1.05
CA THR A 423 -6.18 -77.53 -2.02
C THR A 423 -5.69 -77.12 -3.41
N GLY A 424 -4.46 -77.52 -3.77
CA GLY A 424 -4.01 -77.54 -5.16
C GLY A 424 -4.52 -78.80 -5.89
N PRO A 425 -4.80 -78.75 -7.20
CA PRO A 425 -5.42 -79.84 -7.94
C PRO A 425 -4.58 -81.12 -7.82
N ALA A 426 -5.27 -82.24 -7.63
CA ALA A 426 -4.78 -83.57 -7.27
C ALA A 426 -3.79 -84.25 -8.27
N ARG A 427 -2.78 -83.55 -8.79
CA ARG A 427 -1.75 -84.10 -9.69
C ARG A 427 -0.36 -84.26 -9.04
N ALA A 428 -0.12 -83.70 -7.85
CA ALA A 428 1.14 -83.92 -7.14
C ALA A 428 1.24 -85.30 -6.44
N GLY A 429 0.11 -85.99 -6.23
CA GLY A 429 0.08 -87.32 -5.63
C GLY A 429 0.65 -88.46 -6.49
N GLN A 430 0.80 -88.28 -7.81
CA GLN A 430 1.30 -89.33 -8.70
C GLN A 430 2.83 -89.33 -8.87
N ALA A 431 3.52 -88.20 -8.65
CA ALA A 431 4.98 -88.14 -8.81
C ALA A 431 5.72 -88.79 -7.62
N PHE A 432 5.17 -88.70 -6.40
CA PHE A 432 5.82 -89.26 -5.21
C PHE A 432 5.69 -90.80 -5.11
N VAL A 433 4.64 -91.38 -5.68
CA VAL A 433 4.46 -92.85 -5.75
C VAL A 433 5.31 -93.48 -6.86
N GLY A 434 5.67 -92.72 -7.89
CA GLY A 434 6.56 -93.18 -8.98
C GLY A 434 8.02 -93.34 -8.58
N GLY A 435 8.56 -92.42 -7.77
CA GLY A 435 9.97 -92.46 -7.32
C GLY A 435 10.32 -93.65 -6.43
N VAL A 436 9.38 -94.10 -5.58
CA VAL A 436 9.60 -95.22 -4.65
C VAL A 436 9.63 -96.58 -5.36
N ARG A 437 9.00 -96.71 -6.54
CA ARG A 437 9.07 -97.95 -7.35
C ARG A 437 10.36 -98.09 -8.16
N ALA A 438 11.05 -97.00 -8.47
CA ALA A 438 12.33 -97.03 -9.19
C ALA A 438 13.49 -97.46 -8.26
N ALA A 439 13.49 -97.01 -7.00
CA ALA A 439 14.54 -97.37 -6.02
C ALA A 439 14.55 -98.87 -5.65
N ARG A 440 13.38 -99.55 -5.70
CA ARG A 440 13.28 -100.98 -5.39
C ARG A 440 13.82 -101.91 -6.48
N ARG A 441 14.05 -101.39 -7.70
CA ARG A 441 14.54 -102.17 -8.85
C ARG A 441 16.07 -102.21 -8.96
N VAL A 442 16.78 -101.34 -8.24
CA VAL A 442 18.26 -101.28 -8.23
C VAL A 442 18.88 -102.19 -7.15
N LEU A 443 18.13 -102.59 -6.12
CA LEU A 443 18.61 -103.44 -5.01
C LEU A 443 18.46 -104.96 -5.24
N ARG A 444 18.12 -105.42 -6.45
CA ARG A 444 18.10 -106.86 -6.79
C ARG A 444 18.86 -107.13 -8.09
N ARG A 445 20.18 -107.32 -7.98
CA ARG A 445 20.94 -108.15 -8.90
C ARG A 445 21.88 -109.05 -8.08
N PRO A 446 21.75 -110.38 -8.16
CA PRO A 446 22.72 -111.33 -7.62
C PRO A 446 23.78 -111.65 -8.68
N GLY A 447 25.00 -111.92 -8.23
CA GLY A 447 26.15 -112.27 -9.06
C GLY A 447 27.42 -111.82 -8.39
#